data_AF-A0A932T8J1-F1
#
_entry.id   AF-A0A932T8J1-F1
#
_cell.length_a   1.000
_cell.length_b   1.000
_cell.length_c   1.000
_cell.angle_alpha   90.00
_cell.angle_beta   90.00
_cell.angle_gamma   90.00
#
_symmetry.space_group_name_H-M   'P 1'
#
loop_
_entity.id
_entity.type
_entity.pdbx_description
1 polymer ?
#
loop_
_entity_poly.entity_id
_entity_poly.type
_entity_poly.pdbx_seq_one_letter_code
_entity_poly.pdbx_strand_id
1 'polypeptide(L)'
;MQGNKAMEVLQYKSAWATTRIYSAFDSIEKRSIAYQRGLLELVYTLYPLEFTKQVRLIFNQPANNKILAMSAEYLFQAKAIQLPEIKNAVKTYNKNYEQDAVLYMLIATKENTTIPSPEKIRHIFNTDFLKGNRVIYSIQRKNRNYQGLAIVRDSTGNFIRDSNSYIIAIPQLARSISNLPCYLTNGNTPQGIFRMSGLDTSLSSYIGPTPNIQLTIPFETSLKHFLKDTTIIDSIWTENWYNKLLPKSLHNYLPAKETYYAGKAGRSEIIAHGTTVDPEYYKNQMYYPYTPTQGCLCSKETWSGEDGSRTTSDQQLLVNTIQAAGGADGYFIVLEIDDQQQPVSIEELLPYLINQK
;
A
#
# COMPACT_ATOMS: atom_id res chain seq x y z
N MET A 1 18.04 3.62 15.30
CA MET A 1 17.55 5.02 15.28
C MET A 1 18.22 5.85 14.17
N GLN A 2 18.31 5.33 12.94
CA GLN A 2 19.11 5.93 11.84
C GLN A 2 18.39 5.93 10.46
N GLY A 3 17.16 5.43 10.37
CA GLY A 3 16.48 5.22 9.08
C GLY A 3 15.71 6.41 8.51
N ASN A 4 15.09 7.26 9.35
CA ASN A 4 14.08 8.22 8.85
C ASN A 4 14.45 9.70 8.90
N LYS A 5 15.49 10.11 9.66
CA LYS A 5 15.97 11.51 9.62
C LYS A 5 16.42 11.97 8.22
N ALA A 6 16.76 11.04 7.34
CA ALA A 6 17.13 11.35 5.97
C ALA A 6 15.93 11.62 5.06
N MET A 7 14.75 11.03 5.33
CA MET A 7 13.58 11.13 4.44
C MET A 7 12.80 12.44 4.58
N GLU A 8 12.89 13.09 5.74
CA GLU A 8 12.16 14.31 6.10
C GLU A 8 12.79 15.58 5.47
N VAL A 9 14.09 15.54 5.13
CA VAL A 9 14.84 16.65 4.48
C VAL A 9 14.80 16.55 2.94
N LEU A 10 14.22 15.48 2.41
CA LEU A 10 14.29 15.12 0.98
C LEU A 10 13.61 16.11 0.03
N GLN A 11 12.60 16.85 0.47
CA GLN A 11 11.97 17.85 -0.41
C GLN A 11 12.86 19.08 -0.64
N TYR A 12 13.93 19.26 0.14
CA TYR A 12 14.90 20.33 -0.07
C TYR A 12 15.94 19.93 -1.11
N LYS A 13 15.71 20.34 -2.36
CA LYS A 13 16.71 20.23 -3.43
C LYS A 13 17.68 21.40 -3.34
N SER A 14 18.97 21.10 -3.17
CA SER A 14 20.04 22.09 -3.32
C SER A 14 21.05 21.60 -4.34
N ALA A 15 21.69 22.52 -5.06
CA ALA A 15 22.75 22.17 -6.01
C ALA A 15 23.84 21.30 -5.35
N TRP A 16 24.19 21.60 -4.11
CA TRP A 16 25.14 20.81 -3.32
C TRP A 16 24.65 19.37 -3.09
N ALA A 17 23.40 19.19 -2.66
CA ALA A 17 22.83 17.85 -2.45
C ALA A 17 22.78 17.05 -3.76
N THR A 18 22.37 17.69 -4.86
CA THR A 18 22.36 17.07 -6.18
C THR A 18 23.75 16.60 -6.61
N THR A 19 24.80 17.42 -6.42
CA THR A 19 26.19 17.01 -6.71
C THR A 19 26.61 15.79 -5.87
N ARG A 20 26.22 15.72 -4.60
CA ARG A 20 26.52 14.55 -3.75
C ARG A 20 25.81 13.29 -4.23
N ILE A 21 24.60 13.40 -4.78
CA ILE A 21 23.88 12.27 -5.37
C ILE A 21 24.61 11.79 -6.64
N TYR A 22 25.10 12.68 -7.50
CA TYR A 22 25.96 12.28 -8.63
C TYR A 22 27.20 11.51 -8.14
N SER A 23 27.91 12.03 -7.14
CA SER A 23 29.08 11.34 -6.57
C SER A 23 28.73 9.98 -5.93
N ALA A 24 27.50 9.81 -5.43
CA ALA A 24 27.04 8.52 -4.90
C ALA A 24 26.91 7.47 -6.01
N PHE A 25 26.54 7.88 -7.23
CA PHE A 25 26.46 6.98 -8.39
C PHE A 25 27.82 6.56 -8.94
N ASP A 26 28.87 7.38 -8.80
CA ASP A 26 30.21 7.10 -9.34
C ASP A 26 30.88 5.82 -8.79
N SER A 27 30.37 5.29 -7.68
CA SER A 27 30.90 4.08 -7.03
C SER A 27 29.82 3.08 -6.65
N ILE A 28 28.60 3.22 -7.20
CA ILE A 28 27.42 2.52 -6.71
C ILE A 28 27.54 0.99 -6.80
N GLU A 29 28.22 0.49 -7.82
CA GLU A 29 28.48 -0.92 -8.06
C GLU A 29 29.33 -1.57 -6.96
N LYS A 30 30.12 -0.77 -6.23
CA LYS A 30 30.95 -1.20 -5.10
C LYS A 30 30.22 -1.08 -3.76
N ARG A 31 29.02 -0.50 -3.74
CA ARG A 31 28.24 -0.28 -2.51
C ARG A 31 27.33 -1.47 -2.22
N SER A 32 26.95 -1.59 -0.94
CA SER A 32 26.03 -2.64 -0.49
C SER A 32 24.66 -2.55 -1.17
N ILE A 33 23.95 -3.67 -1.28
CA ILE A 33 22.58 -3.72 -1.83
C ILE A 33 21.66 -2.73 -1.12
N ALA A 34 21.77 -2.59 0.20
CA ALA A 34 20.98 -1.64 0.99
C ALA A 34 21.26 -0.18 0.56
N TYR A 35 22.51 0.17 0.28
CA TYR A 35 22.87 1.48 -0.23
C TYR A 35 22.31 1.73 -1.63
N GLN A 36 22.48 0.76 -2.55
CA GLN A 36 21.93 0.88 -3.91
C GLN A 36 20.41 1.07 -3.87
N ARG A 37 19.71 0.28 -3.04
CA ARG A 37 18.26 0.38 -2.83
C ARG A 37 17.86 1.77 -2.32
N GLY A 38 18.54 2.26 -1.28
CA GLY A 38 18.24 3.57 -0.69
C GLY A 38 18.48 4.73 -1.68
N LEU A 39 19.55 4.65 -2.47
CA LEU A 39 19.83 5.64 -3.51
C LEU A 39 18.80 5.61 -4.64
N LEU A 40 18.36 4.41 -5.07
CA LEU A 40 17.30 4.27 -6.07
C LEU A 40 15.95 4.79 -5.56
N GLU A 41 15.59 4.49 -4.31
CA GLU A 41 14.37 5.03 -3.67
C GLU A 41 14.41 6.56 -3.63
N LEU A 42 15.54 7.13 -3.21
CA LEU A 42 15.76 8.58 -3.16
C LEU A 42 15.51 9.24 -4.53
N VAL A 43 16.16 8.74 -5.59
CA VAL A 43 16.03 9.37 -6.91
C VAL A 43 14.68 9.12 -7.54
N TYR A 44 14.06 7.96 -7.30
CA TYR A 44 12.70 7.67 -7.76
C TYR A 44 11.70 8.69 -7.24
N THR A 45 11.79 9.01 -5.95
CA THR A 45 10.83 9.90 -5.30
C THR A 45 11.06 11.37 -5.62
N LEU A 46 12.32 11.81 -5.64
CA LEU A 46 12.64 13.24 -5.68
C LEU A 46 13.20 13.72 -7.00
N TYR A 47 13.89 12.85 -7.74
CA TYR A 47 14.62 13.20 -8.95
C TYR A 47 14.19 12.33 -10.13
N PRO A 48 12.88 12.16 -10.40
CA PRO A 48 12.37 11.06 -11.24
C PRO A 48 12.84 11.08 -12.71
N LEU A 49 13.41 12.19 -13.18
CA LEU A 49 13.86 12.36 -14.57
C LEU A 49 15.37 12.62 -14.71
N GLU A 50 16.10 12.87 -13.61
CA GLU A 50 17.43 13.50 -13.66
C GLU A 50 18.58 12.48 -13.82
N PHE A 51 18.46 11.31 -13.20
CA PHE A 51 19.51 10.28 -13.11
C PHE A 51 19.32 9.10 -14.08
N THR A 52 18.63 9.29 -15.21
CA THR A 52 18.33 8.21 -16.17
C THR A 52 19.58 7.51 -16.70
N LYS A 53 20.68 8.23 -16.95
CA LYS A 53 21.94 7.65 -17.40
C LYS A 53 22.57 6.74 -16.34
N GLN A 54 22.64 7.21 -15.10
CA GLN A 54 23.21 6.49 -13.97
C GLN A 54 22.38 5.25 -13.65
N VAL A 55 21.06 5.39 -13.60
CA VAL A 55 20.14 4.27 -13.32
C VAL A 55 20.17 3.24 -14.44
N ARG A 56 20.40 3.64 -15.69
CA ARG A 56 20.56 2.70 -16.81
C ARG A 56 21.79 1.80 -16.67
N LEU A 57 22.88 2.27 -16.06
CA LEU A 57 24.04 1.42 -15.79
C LEU A 57 23.69 0.29 -14.80
N ILE A 58 22.91 0.62 -13.76
CA ILE A 58 22.43 -0.34 -12.76
C ILE A 58 21.43 -1.32 -13.39
N PHE A 59 20.51 -0.83 -14.22
CA PHE A 59 19.53 -1.66 -14.92
C PHE A 59 20.20 -2.73 -15.81
N ASN A 60 21.31 -2.37 -16.44
CA ASN A 60 22.07 -3.30 -17.29
C ASN A 60 22.86 -4.35 -16.50
N GLN A 61 23.25 -4.04 -15.25
CA GLN A 61 24.02 -4.94 -14.37
C GLN A 61 23.48 -4.90 -12.93
N PRO A 62 22.26 -5.39 -12.70
CA PRO A 62 21.61 -5.25 -11.40
C PRO A 62 22.18 -6.25 -10.39
N ALA A 63 22.36 -5.79 -9.14
CA ALA A 63 22.89 -6.63 -8.07
C ALA A 63 21.93 -7.77 -7.64
N ASN A 64 20.61 -7.56 -7.79
CA ASN A 64 19.57 -8.57 -7.53
C ASN A 64 18.23 -8.18 -8.20
N ASN A 65 17.23 -9.07 -8.06
CA ASN A 65 15.87 -8.88 -8.59
C ASN A 65 15.20 -7.55 -8.17
N LYS A 66 15.39 -7.11 -6.92
CA LYS A 66 14.82 -5.85 -6.40
C LYS A 66 15.49 -4.62 -7.02
N ILE A 67 16.82 -4.64 -7.18
CA ILE A 67 17.58 -3.56 -7.82
C ILE A 67 17.22 -3.46 -9.32
N LEU A 68 17.05 -4.60 -10.00
CA LEU A 68 16.53 -4.62 -11.37
C LEU A 68 15.13 -3.99 -11.43
N ALA A 69 14.21 -4.39 -10.56
CA ALA A 69 12.85 -3.84 -10.56
C ALA A 69 12.82 -2.33 -10.26
N MET A 70 13.56 -1.85 -9.26
CA MET A 70 13.62 -0.42 -8.93
C MET A 70 14.22 0.42 -10.06
N SER A 71 15.30 -0.05 -10.67
CA SER A 71 15.90 0.65 -11.82
C SER A 71 14.99 0.65 -13.04
N ALA A 72 14.29 -0.46 -13.30
CA ALA A 72 13.27 -0.53 -14.35
C ALA A 72 12.10 0.43 -14.10
N GLU A 73 11.57 0.50 -12.87
CA GLU A 73 10.47 1.42 -12.53
C GLU A 73 10.87 2.88 -12.69
N TYR A 74 12.06 3.25 -12.23
CA TYR A 74 12.60 4.60 -12.41
C TYR A 74 12.69 4.97 -13.90
N LEU A 75 13.32 4.12 -14.71
CA LEU A 75 13.51 4.38 -16.14
C LEU A 75 12.18 4.39 -16.90
N PHE A 76 11.23 3.54 -16.51
CA PHE A 76 9.90 3.48 -17.11
C PHE A 76 9.09 4.75 -16.79
N GLN A 77 9.10 5.21 -15.53
CA GLN A 77 8.50 6.48 -15.13
C GLN A 77 9.10 7.66 -15.90
N ALA A 78 10.41 7.64 -16.10
CA ALA A 78 11.13 8.64 -16.90
C ALA A 78 10.90 8.52 -18.42
N LYS A 79 10.12 7.52 -18.88
CA LYS A 79 9.92 7.18 -20.29
C LYS A 79 11.23 6.91 -21.05
N ALA A 80 12.27 6.51 -20.32
CA ALA A 80 13.60 6.20 -20.86
C ALA A 80 13.72 4.75 -21.37
N ILE A 81 12.77 3.89 -20.98
CA ILE A 81 12.58 2.51 -21.48
C ILE A 81 11.10 2.23 -21.69
N GLN A 82 10.80 1.18 -22.46
CA GLN A 82 9.44 0.67 -22.65
C GLN A 82 9.32 -0.77 -22.14
N LEU A 83 8.08 -1.26 -22.01
CA LEU A 83 7.78 -2.60 -21.52
C LEU A 83 8.52 -3.74 -22.26
N PRO A 84 8.69 -3.72 -23.60
CA PRO A 84 9.47 -4.76 -24.29
C PRO A 84 10.93 -4.85 -23.81
N GLU A 85 11.56 -3.71 -23.52
CA GLU A 85 12.94 -3.66 -23.02
C GLU A 85 13.04 -4.22 -21.59
N ILE A 86 12.06 -3.88 -20.73
CA ILE A 86 11.96 -4.45 -19.37
C ILE A 86 11.82 -5.98 -19.45
N LYS A 87 10.91 -6.48 -20.28
CA LYS A 87 10.69 -7.91 -20.46
C LYS A 87 11.97 -8.62 -20.93
N ASN A 88 12.69 -8.04 -21.88
CA ASN A 88 13.94 -8.60 -22.37
C ASN A 88 15.00 -8.66 -21.26
N ALA A 89 15.23 -7.55 -20.56
CA ALA A 89 16.20 -7.47 -19.46
C ALA A 89 15.88 -8.48 -18.34
N VAL A 90 14.62 -8.57 -17.93
CA VAL A 90 14.17 -9.52 -16.91
C VAL A 90 14.42 -10.96 -17.34
N LYS A 91 14.03 -11.33 -18.56
CA LYS A 91 14.23 -12.70 -19.09
C LYS A 91 15.69 -13.08 -19.25
N THR A 92 16.53 -12.13 -19.66
CA THR A 92 17.98 -12.33 -19.77
C THR A 92 18.61 -12.50 -18.39
N TYR A 93 18.20 -11.70 -17.41
CA TYR A 93 18.75 -11.73 -16.06
C TYR A 93 18.31 -12.96 -15.25
N ASN A 94 17.02 -13.32 -15.31
CA ASN A 94 16.46 -14.44 -14.58
C ASN A 94 15.47 -15.23 -15.48
N LYS A 95 15.89 -16.41 -15.95
CA LYS A 95 15.08 -17.29 -16.80
C LYS A 95 13.83 -17.84 -16.10
N ASN A 96 13.78 -17.82 -14.77
CA ASN A 96 12.66 -18.28 -13.95
C ASN A 96 11.94 -17.11 -13.27
N TYR A 97 11.91 -15.93 -13.90
CA TYR A 97 11.38 -14.70 -13.30
C TYR A 97 9.91 -14.83 -12.86
N GLU A 98 9.13 -15.71 -13.48
CA GLU A 98 7.73 -15.96 -13.13
C GLU A 98 7.57 -16.56 -11.72
N GLN A 99 8.61 -17.20 -11.19
CA GLN A 99 8.62 -17.74 -9.84
C GLN A 99 8.98 -16.68 -8.79
N ASP A 100 9.72 -15.64 -9.18
CA ASP A 100 10.10 -14.50 -8.35
C ASP A 100 8.97 -13.45 -8.31
N ALA A 101 8.43 -13.20 -7.12
CA ALA A 101 7.28 -12.30 -6.98
C ALA A 101 7.57 -10.86 -7.42
N VAL A 102 8.80 -10.37 -7.25
CA VAL A 102 9.17 -8.99 -7.59
C VAL A 102 9.23 -8.82 -9.11
N LEU A 103 9.94 -9.72 -9.81
CA LEU A 103 10.07 -9.64 -11.26
C LEU A 103 8.77 -9.99 -11.99
N TYR A 104 8.00 -10.96 -11.47
CA TYR A 104 6.67 -11.25 -11.98
C TYR A 104 5.76 -10.00 -11.91
N MET A 105 5.67 -9.36 -10.73
CA MET A 105 4.82 -8.17 -10.56
C MET A 105 5.32 -6.96 -11.34
N LEU A 106 6.64 -6.79 -11.52
CA LEU A 106 7.20 -5.73 -12.36
C LEU A 106 6.63 -5.76 -13.77
N ILE A 107 6.54 -6.93 -14.39
CA ILE A 107 6.00 -7.10 -15.74
C ILE A 107 4.47 -7.06 -15.70
N ALA A 108 3.85 -7.85 -14.83
CA ALA A 108 2.42 -8.09 -14.85
C ALA A 108 1.60 -6.82 -14.57
N THR A 109 2.07 -5.92 -13.70
CA THR A 109 1.39 -4.64 -13.40
C THR A 109 1.44 -3.64 -14.56
N LYS A 110 2.40 -3.78 -15.48
CA LYS A 110 2.52 -2.93 -16.69
C LYS A 110 1.71 -3.48 -17.86
N GLU A 111 1.47 -4.79 -17.89
CA GLU A 111 0.59 -5.45 -18.85
C GLU A 111 -0.89 -5.28 -18.48
N ASN A 112 -1.21 -5.42 -17.20
CA ASN A 112 -2.58 -5.45 -16.71
C ASN A 112 -2.96 -4.11 -16.05
N THR A 113 -3.45 -3.18 -16.86
CA THR A 113 -3.90 -1.86 -16.39
C THR A 113 -5.42 -1.76 -16.21
N THR A 114 -6.14 -2.85 -16.47
CA THR A 114 -7.60 -2.88 -16.53
C THR A 114 -8.20 -2.68 -15.14
N ILE A 115 -9.15 -1.76 -15.02
CA ILE A 115 -9.97 -1.57 -13.82
C ILE A 115 -11.19 -2.51 -13.92
N PRO A 116 -11.57 -3.23 -12.85
CA PRO A 116 -12.68 -4.16 -12.90
C PRO A 116 -13.98 -3.39 -13.12
N SER A 117 -14.94 -3.99 -13.82
CA SER A 117 -16.23 -3.35 -14.01
C SER A 117 -16.91 -3.11 -12.66
N PRO A 118 -17.76 -2.06 -12.55
CA PRO A 118 -18.52 -1.80 -11.33
C PRO A 118 -19.25 -3.04 -10.77
N GLU A 119 -19.80 -3.90 -11.64
CA GLU A 119 -20.43 -5.17 -11.24
C GLU A 119 -19.48 -6.13 -10.52
N LYS A 120 -18.24 -6.25 -10.98
CA LYS A 120 -17.24 -7.11 -10.30
C LYS A 120 -16.87 -6.54 -8.94
N ILE A 121 -16.80 -5.22 -8.83
CA ILE A 121 -16.56 -4.53 -7.56
C ILE A 121 -17.73 -4.75 -6.58
N ARG A 122 -18.99 -4.73 -7.04
CA ARG A 122 -20.17 -5.00 -6.19
C ARG A 122 -20.08 -6.33 -5.44
N HIS A 123 -19.47 -7.36 -6.02
CA HIS A 123 -19.30 -8.65 -5.35
C HIS A 123 -18.45 -8.59 -4.07
N ILE A 124 -17.54 -7.61 -3.93
CA ILE A 124 -16.76 -7.40 -2.69
C ILE A 124 -17.62 -6.78 -1.59
N PHE A 125 -18.62 -5.98 -1.95
CA PHE A 125 -19.46 -5.33 -0.96
C PHE A 125 -20.63 -6.20 -0.50
N ASN A 126 -21.03 -7.19 -1.30
CA ASN A 126 -22.15 -8.11 -1.02
C ASN A 126 -22.08 -8.72 0.40
N THR A 127 -23.23 -8.80 1.08
CA THR A 127 -23.38 -9.30 2.45
C THR A 127 -22.88 -10.73 2.68
N ASP A 128 -22.91 -11.60 1.66
CA ASP A 128 -22.41 -12.97 1.75
C ASP A 128 -20.89 -13.09 1.58
N PHE A 129 -20.23 -12.10 0.98
CA PHE A 129 -18.78 -12.10 0.87
C PHE A 129 -18.17 -11.98 2.27
N LEU A 130 -17.33 -12.94 2.69
CA LEU A 130 -16.76 -13.03 4.05
C LEU A 130 -17.81 -13.00 5.18
N LYS A 131 -19.00 -13.58 4.93
CA LYS A 131 -20.10 -13.67 5.89
C LYS A 131 -19.64 -14.06 7.31
N GLY A 132 -20.20 -13.40 8.32
CA GLY A 132 -19.84 -13.61 9.73
C GLY A 132 -18.56 -12.92 10.19
N ASN A 133 -17.78 -12.33 9.28
CA ASN A 133 -16.59 -11.55 9.64
C ASN A 133 -16.90 -10.06 9.62
N ARG A 134 -16.27 -9.31 10.53
CA ARG A 134 -16.14 -7.86 10.37
C ARG A 134 -15.21 -7.57 9.21
N VAL A 135 -15.55 -6.56 8.42
CA VAL A 135 -14.74 -6.15 7.28
C VAL A 135 -14.56 -4.64 7.30
N ILE A 136 -13.31 -4.19 7.24
CA ILE A 136 -12.99 -2.80 6.91
C ILE A 136 -12.67 -2.75 5.43
N TYR A 137 -13.34 -1.89 4.68
CA TYR A 137 -13.01 -1.61 3.29
C TYR A 137 -12.29 -0.27 3.23
N SER A 138 -11.07 -0.26 2.71
CA SER A 138 -10.32 0.92 2.34
C SER A 138 -10.40 1.08 0.82
N ILE A 139 -11.31 1.94 0.38
CA ILE A 139 -11.55 2.21 -1.02
C ILE A 139 -10.63 3.33 -1.47
N GLN A 140 -9.84 3.09 -2.50
CA GLN A 140 -8.75 3.95 -2.93
C GLN A 140 -8.86 4.28 -4.43
N ARG A 141 -8.17 5.35 -4.86
CA ARG A 141 -7.89 5.60 -6.28
C ARG A 141 -6.61 4.91 -6.70
N LYS A 142 -6.49 4.52 -7.96
CA LYS A 142 -5.22 4.05 -8.53
C LYS A 142 -4.09 5.08 -8.33
N ASN A 143 -4.37 6.36 -8.59
CA ASN A 143 -3.47 7.43 -8.16
C ASN A 143 -3.55 7.64 -6.64
N ARG A 144 -2.59 7.06 -5.92
CA ARG A 144 -2.44 7.17 -4.46
C ARG A 144 -2.13 8.57 -3.93
N ASN A 145 -2.01 9.59 -4.78
CA ASN A 145 -1.95 10.98 -4.31
C ASN A 145 -3.30 11.50 -3.81
N TYR A 146 -4.40 10.84 -4.12
CA TYR A 146 -5.72 11.20 -3.61
C TYR A 146 -6.12 10.27 -2.48
N GLN A 147 -6.71 10.83 -1.42
CA GLN A 147 -7.19 10.04 -0.29
C GLN A 147 -8.37 9.16 -0.70
N GLY A 148 -8.39 7.95 -0.13
CA GLY A 148 -9.51 7.05 -0.16
C GLY A 148 -10.43 7.21 1.05
N LEU A 149 -11.34 6.25 1.22
CA LEU A 149 -12.26 6.15 2.35
C LEU A 149 -12.21 4.76 2.97
N ALA A 150 -12.16 4.71 4.30
CA ALA A 150 -12.41 3.53 5.08
C ALA A 150 -13.89 3.49 5.53
N ILE A 151 -14.56 2.37 5.30
CA ILE A 151 -15.90 2.07 5.83
C ILE A 151 -15.88 0.70 6.52
N VAL A 152 -16.73 0.52 7.53
CA VAL A 152 -16.76 -0.69 8.35
C VAL A 152 -18.09 -1.42 8.19
N ARG A 153 -18.01 -2.73 7.98
CA ARG A 153 -19.14 -3.66 7.99
C ARG A 153 -18.99 -4.63 9.15
N ASP A 154 -20.05 -4.80 9.92
CA ASP A 154 -20.09 -5.76 11.03
C ASP A 154 -20.25 -7.21 10.56
N SER A 155 -20.24 -8.15 11.52
CA SER A 155 -20.40 -9.58 11.26
C SER A 155 -21.80 -9.99 10.78
N THR A 156 -22.81 -9.12 10.95
CA THR A 156 -24.18 -9.34 10.47
C THR A 156 -24.37 -8.87 9.02
N GLY A 157 -23.37 -8.19 8.46
CA GLY A 157 -23.38 -7.67 7.09
C GLY A 157 -23.84 -6.21 6.99
N ASN A 158 -24.06 -5.52 8.10
CA ASN A 158 -24.49 -4.13 8.11
C ASN A 158 -23.30 -3.17 8.15
N PHE A 159 -23.35 -2.09 7.38
CA PHE A 159 -22.39 -1.00 7.48
C PHE A 159 -22.66 -0.15 8.73
N ILE A 160 -21.61 0.19 9.46
CA ILE A 160 -21.72 1.03 10.65
C ILE A 160 -22.12 2.45 10.26
N ARG A 161 -23.09 2.99 11.00
CA ARG A 161 -23.70 4.30 10.74
C ARG A 161 -23.56 5.22 11.95
N ASP A 162 -23.58 6.53 11.69
CA ASP A 162 -23.63 7.55 12.72
C ASP A 162 -25.04 7.71 13.30
N SER A 163 -25.21 8.66 14.23
CA SER A 163 -26.50 8.95 14.86
C SER A 163 -27.57 9.46 13.88
N ASN A 164 -27.16 9.97 12.71
CA ASN A 164 -28.03 10.46 11.65
C ASN A 164 -28.31 9.36 10.60
N SER A 165 -27.91 8.12 10.87
CA SER A 165 -28.02 6.97 9.96
C SER A 165 -27.19 7.06 8.67
N TYR A 166 -26.20 7.94 8.59
CA TYR A 166 -25.24 7.95 7.49
C TYR A 166 -24.12 6.93 7.73
N ILE A 167 -23.62 6.28 6.67
CA ILE A 167 -22.48 5.36 6.80
C ILE A 167 -21.26 6.17 7.26
N ILE A 168 -20.59 5.71 8.30
CA ILE A 168 -19.36 6.34 8.77
C ILE A 168 -18.26 6.06 7.74
N ALA A 169 -17.81 7.11 7.07
CA ALA A 169 -16.76 7.06 6.05
C ALA A 169 -15.58 7.93 6.50
N ILE A 170 -14.39 7.32 6.55
CA ILE A 170 -13.23 7.90 7.22
C ILE A 170 -12.12 8.07 6.19
N PRO A 171 -11.65 9.29 5.90
CA PRO A 171 -10.56 9.49 4.97
C PRO A 171 -9.29 8.73 5.35
N GLN A 172 -8.67 8.10 4.36
CA GLN A 172 -7.49 7.28 4.58
C GLN A 172 -6.57 7.27 3.36
N LEU A 173 -5.28 7.52 3.60
CA LEU A 173 -4.26 7.53 2.57
C LEU A 173 -3.53 6.18 2.53
N ALA A 174 -3.45 5.57 1.35
CA ALA A 174 -2.73 4.31 1.08
C ALA A 174 -1.39 4.52 0.35
N ARG A 175 -0.79 5.70 0.59
CA ARG A 175 0.41 6.20 -0.10
C ARG A 175 1.65 6.00 0.75
N SER A 176 2.68 5.43 0.13
CA SER A 176 4.02 5.49 0.65
C SER A 176 4.70 6.81 0.30
N ILE A 177 5.60 7.28 1.16
CA ILE A 177 6.41 8.47 0.93
C ILE A 177 7.25 8.35 -0.34
N SER A 178 7.72 7.13 -0.65
CA SER A 178 8.51 6.86 -1.85
C SER A 178 7.66 6.82 -3.12
N ASN A 179 6.37 6.51 -2.98
CA ASN A 179 5.44 6.17 -4.04
C ASN A 179 5.85 4.97 -4.89
N LEU A 180 6.75 4.12 -4.40
CA LEU A 180 7.13 2.91 -5.12
C LEU A 180 5.90 1.99 -5.31
N PRO A 181 5.89 1.16 -6.37
CA PRO A 181 4.89 0.11 -6.55
C PRO A 181 4.76 -0.81 -5.32
N CYS A 182 3.56 -1.33 -5.10
CA CYS A 182 3.21 -2.04 -3.87
C CYS A 182 4.02 -3.32 -3.60
N TYR A 183 4.54 -3.97 -4.65
CA TYR A 183 5.36 -5.17 -4.56
C TYR A 183 6.83 -4.90 -4.16
N LEU A 184 7.22 -3.63 -4.03
CA LEU A 184 8.52 -3.20 -3.52
C LEU A 184 8.40 -2.77 -2.05
N THR A 185 9.41 -3.11 -1.25
CA THR A 185 9.51 -2.67 0.16
C THR A 185 9.43 -1.14 0.23
N ASN A 186 8.64 -0.60 1.16
CA ASN A 186 8.30 0.82 1.31
C ASN A 186 7.51 1.42 0.14
N GLY A 187 6.91 0.61 -0.73
CA GLY A 187 5.96 1.06 -1.73
C GLY A 187 4.55 1.24 -1.18
N ASN A 188 3.64 1.71 -2.03
CA ASN A 188 2.24 1.95 -1.69
C ASN A 188 1.56 0.70 -1.12
N THR A 189 0.50 0.90 -0.35
CA THR A 189 -0.25 -0.23 0.21
C THR A 189 -0.85 -1.06 -0.94
N PRO A 190 -0.61 -2.38 -0.98
CA PRO A 190 -1.15 -3.25 -2.01
C PRO A 190 -2.67 -3.41 -1.89
N GLN A 191 -3.33 -3.61 -3.01
CA GLN A 191 -4.72 -4.06 -3.06
C GLN A 191 -4.89 -5.52 -2.59
N GLY A 192 -6.10 -5.83 -2.15
CA GLY A 192 -6.48 -7.18 -1.73
C GLY A 192 -6.81 -7.26 -0.24
N ILE A 193 -6.71 -8.47 0.30
CA ILE A 193 -7.22 -8.84 1.61
C ILE A 193 -6.06 -8.93 2.61
N PHE A 194 -6.27 -8.32 3.75
CA PHE A 194 -5.44 -8.38 4.94
C PHE A 194 -6.23 -9.03 6.06
N ARG A 195 -5.54 -9.72 6.97
CA ARG A 195 -6.13 -10.27 8.19
C ARG A 195 -5.97 -9.26 9.33
N MET A 196 -7.07 -8.84 9.95
CA MET A 196 -7.03 -8.04 11.19
C MET A 196 -6.80 -8.95 12.39
N SER A 197 -5.78 -8.69 13.21
CA SER A 197 -5.42 -9.53 14.36
C SER A 197 -5.65 -8.84 15.71
N GLY A 198 -6.00 -7.56 15.72
CA GLY A 198 -6.32 -6.83 16.94
C GLY A 198 -6.04 -5.33 16.82
N LEU A 199 -6.02 -4.68 17.97
CA LEU A 199 -5.59 -3.30 18.14
C LEU A 199 -4.30 -3.28 18.96
N ASP A 200 -3.40 -2.37 18.66
CA ASP A 200 -2.19 -2.14 19.45
C ASP A 200 -1.82 -0.64 19.46
N THR A 201 -0.83 -0.25 20.26
CA THR A 201 -0.29 1.11 20.30
C THR A 201 1.17 1.09 19.90
N SER A 202 1.56 1.96 18.97
CA SER A 202 2.94 1.98 18.48
C SER A 202 3.88 2.66 19.48
N LEU A 203 5.09 2.13 19.62
CA LEU A 203 6.20 2.84 20.27
C LEU A 203 6.88 3.85 19.34
N SER A 204 6.51 3.86 18.06
CA SER A 204 7.03 4.81 17.08
C SER A 204 6.47 6.20 17.34
N SER A 205 7.35 7.16 17.61
CA SER A 205 6.96 8.55 17.79
C SER A 205 6.24 9.14 16.60
N TYR A 206 6.42 8.59 15.38
CA TYR A 206 5.79 9.04 14.13
C TYR A 206 4.35 8.55 13.94
N ILE A 207 4.00 7.43 14.57
CA ILE A 207 2.64 6.87 14.54
C ILE A 207 1.85 7.43 15.73
N GLY A 208 2.51 7.54 16.88
CA GLY A 208 1.94 8.09 18.09
C GLY A 208 1.10 7.10 18.91
N PRO A 209 0.47 7.61 19.97
CA PRO A 209 -0.21 6.80 20.98
C PRO A 209 -1.63 6.38 20.58
N THR A 210 -2.14 6.81 19.43
CA THR A 210 -3.45 6.39 18.95
C THR A 210 -3.44 4.90 18.63
N PRO A 211 -4.41 4.11 19.12
CA PRO A 211 -4.48 2.71 18.76
C PRO A 211 -4.53 2.52 17.23
N ASN A 212 -3.73 1.57 16.75
CA ASN A 212 -3.68 1.17 15.36
C ASN A 212 -4.36 -0.20 15.20
N ILE A 213 -4.74 -0.51 13.97
CA ILE A 213 -5.30 -1.81 13.61
C ILE A 213 -4.16 -2.67 13.09
N GLN A 214 -3.90 -3.77 13.77
CA GLN A 214 -2.88 -4.74 13.40
C GLN A 214 -3.36 -5.56 12.21
N LEU A 215 -2.62 -5.50 11.11
CA LEU A 215 -2.91 -6.27 9.90
C LEU A 215 -1.75 -7.20 9.57
N THR A 216 -2.05 -8.32 8.92
CA THR A 216 -1.05 -9.21 8.32
C THR A 216 -1.45 -9.56 6.91
N ILE A 217 -0.48 -9.73 6.01
CA ILE A 217 -0.69 -10.21 4.64
C ILE A 217 -0.26 -11.68 4.50
N PRO A 218 -0.55 -12.34 3.35
CA PRO A 218 -0.05 -13.68 3.10
C PRO A 218 1.46 -13.79 3.31
N PHE A 219 1.93 -14.98 3.71
CA PHE A 219 3.33 -15.27 4.05
C PHE A 219 3.89 -14.62 5.33
N GLU A 220 3.24 -13.62 5.93
CA GLU A 220 3.62 -13.10 7.27
C GLU A 220 3.16 -14.02 8.41
N THR A 221 2.02 -14.68 8.21
CA THR A 221 1.42 -15.60 9.18
C THR A 221 1.02 -16.92 8.52
N SER A 222 0.64 -17.90 9.35
CA SER A 222 0.16 -19.19 8.86
C SER A 222 -1.19 -19.06 8.14
N LEU A 223 -1.45 -19.98 7.20
CA LEU A 223 -2.74 -20.08 6.50
C LEU A 223 -3.92 -20.18 7.48
N LYS A 224 -3.76 -20.98 8.54
CA LYS A 224 -4.74 -21.12 9.63
C LYS A 224 -5.12 -19.78 10.25
N HIS A 225 -4.12 -18.95 10.57
CA HIS A 225 -4.35 -17.63 11.15
C HIS A 225 -5.03 -16.68 10.14
N PHE A 226 -4.49 -16.62 8.92
CA PHE A 226 -4.94 -15.68 7.90
C PHE A 226 -6.37 -15.98 7.42
N LEU A 227 -6.70 -17.25 7.17
CA LEU A 227 -8.03 -17.68 6.71
C LEU A 227 -9.05 -17.83 7.85
N LYS A 228 -8.61 -17.66 9.10
CA LYS A 228 -9.43 -17.89 10.31
C LYS A 228 -10.10 -19.27 10.30
N ASP A 229 -9.35 -20.28 9.87
CA ASP A 229 -9.84 -21.65 9.72
C ASP A 229 -8.94 -22.61 10.49
N THR A 230 -9.41 -23.08 11.64
CA THR A 230 -8.67 -23.98 12.52
C THR A 230 -8.53 -25.40 11.98
N THR A 231 -9.28 -25.75 10.94
CA THR A 231 -9.22 -27.08 10.29
C THR A 231 -8.03 -27.21 9.35
N ILE A 232 -7.43 -26.09 8.94
CA ILE A 232 -6.23 -26.09 8.12
C ILE A 232 -5.04 -26.54 8.96
N ILE A 233 -4.50 -27.70 8.60
CA ILE A 233 -3.22 -28.23 9.09
C ILE A 233 -2.08 -27.78 8.16
N ASP A 234 -0.84 -27.85 8.66
CA ASP A 234 0.41 -27.42 7.99
C ASP A 234 0.32 -27.43 6.46
N SER A 235 0.22 -26.22 5.91
CA SER A 235 0.00 -26.00 4.48
C SER A 235 0.93 -24.90 4.00
N ILE A 236 1.45 -25.07 2.79
CA ILE A 236 2.25 -24.06 2.11
C ILE A 236 1.31 -23.08 1.42
N TRP A 237 1.62 -21.79 1.51
CA TRP A 237 0.91 -20.75 0.78
C TRP A 237 0.90 -21.01 -0.72
N THR A 238 -0.30 -20.99 -1.31
CA THR A 238 -0.51 -20.99 -2.77
C THR A 238 -1.55 -19.95 -3.12
N GLU A 239 -1.57 -19.51 -4.37
CA GLU A 239 -2.57 -18.54 -4.81
C GLU A 239 -4.00 -19.10 -4.69
N ASN A 240 -4.17 -20.42 -4.84
CA ASN A 240 -5.46 -21.09 -4.66
C ASN A 240 -6.02 -20.91 -3.25
N TRP A 241 -5.18 -20.91 -2.22
CA TRP A 241 -5.62 -20.63 -0.85
C TRP A 241 -6.13 -19.21 -0.70
N TYR A 242 -5.42 -18.23 -1.26
CA TYR A 242 -5.85 -16.83 -1.24
C TYR A 242 -7.15 -16.62 -2.03
N ASN A 243 -7.29 -17.28 -3.19
CA ASN A 243 -8.51 -17.25 -4.01
C ASN A 243 -9.75 -17.81 -3.31
N LYS A 244 -9.61 -18.60 -2.22
CA LYS A 244 -10.77 -19.04 -1.42
C LYS A 244 -11.49 -17.88 -0.74
N LEU A 245 -10.79 -16.78 -0.45
CA LEU A 245 -11.41 -15.58 0.11
C LEU A 245 -12.04 -14.70 -0.96
N LEU A 246 -11.45 -14.63 -2.16
CA LEU A 246 -11.91 -13.73 -3.22
C LEU A 246 -13.21 -14.22 -3.88
N PRO A 247 -14.11 -13.31 -4.31
CA PRO A 247 -15.21 -13.67 -5.20
C PRO A 247 -14.66 -14.27 -6.51
N LYS A 248 -15.34 -15.29 -7.05
CA LYS A 248 -14.93 -15.97 -8.31
C LYS A 248 -14.67 -14.99 -9.47
N SER A 249 -15.47 -13.92 -9.55
CA SER A 249 -15.34 -12.89 -10.60
C SER A 249 -14.01 -12.13 -10.58
N LEU A 250 -13.27 -12.19 -9.47
CA LEU A 250 -11.98 -11.51 -9.25
C LEU A 250 -10.79 -12.48 -9.24
N HIS A 251 -10.99 -13.78 -9.42
CA HIS A 251 -9.90 -14.76 -9.47
C HIS A 251 -8.89 -14.48 -10.59
N ASN A 252 -9.28 -13.82 -11.68
CA ASN A 252 -8.35 -13.44 -12.77
C ASN A 252 -7.97 -11.95 -12.73
N TYR A 253 -8.37 -11.23 -11.69
CA TYR A 253 -8.06 -9.82 -11.52
C TYR A 253 -6.79 -9.70 -10.67
N LEU A 254 -5.64 -9.55 -11.32
CA LEU A 254 -4.33 -9.49 -10.66
C LEU A 254 -4.26 -8.48 -9.51
N PRO A 255 -4.80 -7.24 -9.64
CA PRO A 255 -4.70 -6.28 -8.56
C PRO A 255 -5.37 -6.73 -7.24
N ALA A 256 -6.45 -7.52 -7.27
CA ALA A 256 -7.02 -8.12 -6.05
C ALA A 256 -6.09 -9.10 -5.32
N LYS A 257 -4.97 -9.49 -5.94
CA LYS A 257 -3.94 -10.38 -5.40
C LYS A 257 -2.63 -9.65 -5.07
N GLU A 258 -2.57 -8.32 -5.15
CA GLU A 258 -1.34 -7.57 -4.86
C GLU A 258 -0.79 -7.88 -3.47
N THR A 259 -1.64 -7.99 -2.44
CA THR A 259 -1.24 -8.39 -1.07
C THR A 259 -0.55 -9.75 -1.04
N TYR A 260 -1.07 -10.74 -1.78
CA TYR A 260 -0.45 -12.06 -1.89
C TYR A 260 0.96 -11.98 -2.49
N TYR A 261 1.12 -11.26 -3.60
CA TYR A 261 2.42 -11.11 -4.25
C TYR A 261 3.38 -10.22 -3.47
N ALA A 262 2.88 -9.18 -2.79
CA ALA A 262 3.67 -8.33 -1.90
C ALA A 262 4.22 -9.15 -0.72
N GLY A 263 3.39 -9.98 -0.09
CA GLY A 263 3.83 -10.92 0.95
C GLY A 263 4.87 -11.92 0.42
N LYS A 264 4.61 -12.51 -0.75
CA LYS A 264 5.57 -13.40 -1.42
C LYS A 264 6.90 -12.71 -1.77
N ALA A 265 6.88 -11.39 -2.02
CA ALA A 265 8.05 -10.55 -2.25
C ALA A 265 8.78 -10.13 -0.95
N GLY A 266 8.29 -10.59 0.21
CA GLY A 266 8.84 -10.32 1.54
C GLY A 266 8.44 -8.96 2.09
N ARG A 267 7.27 -8.43 1.72
CA ARG A 267 6.67 -7.30 2.45
C ARG A 267 6.00 -7.81 3.73
N SER A 268 6.02 -6.95 4.75
CA SER A 268 5.37 -7.22 6.04
C SER A 268 5.02 -5.92 6.76
N GLU A 269 4.44 -6.04 7.95
CA GLU A 269 4.26 -4.95 8.93
C GLU A 269 3.43 -3.77 8.40
N ILE A 270 2.46 -4.07 7.52
CA ILE A 270 1.50 -3.08 7.03
C ILE A 270 0.37 -3.00 8.05
N ILE A 271 0.16 -1.83 8.65
CA ILE A 271 -0.92 -1.60 9.62
C ILE A 271 -1.77 -0.39 9.21
N ALA A 272 -2.95 -0.23 9.81
CA ALA A 272 -3.75 0.99 9.65
C ALA A 272 -3.63 1.85 10.91
N HIS A 273 -3.07 3.05 10.76
CA HIS A 273 -2.65 3.88 11.89
C HIS A 273 -2.83 5.38 11.64
N GLY A 274 -2.73 6.15 12.71
CA GLY A 274 -2.71 7.61 12.69
C GLY A 274 -1.30 8.16 12.47
N THR A 275 -1.06 9.41 12.79
CA THR A 275 0.24 10.05 12.54
C THR A 275 0.45 11.20 13.48
N THR A 276 1.67 11.37 13.96
CA THR A 276 2.09 12.58 14.68
C THR A 276 2.95 13.49 13.79
N VAL A 277 3.21 13.07 12.55
CA VAL A 277 3.97 13.86 11.60
C VAL A 277 3.16 15.10 11.24
N ASP A 278 3.79 16.27 11.33
CA ASP A 278 3.17 17.52 10.94
C ASP A 278 2.84 17.52 9.42
N PRO A 279 1.55 17.60 9.02
CA PRO A 279 1.17 17.62 7.62
C PRO A 279 1.67 18.87 6.88
N GLU A 280 2.07 19.94 7.56
CA GLU A 280 2.59 21.16 6.93
C GLU A 280 3.86 20.92 6.10
N TYR A 281 4.63 19.88 6.41
CA TYR A 281 5.76 19.43 5.58
C TYR A 281 5.33 19.05 4.15
N TYR A 282 4.05 18.78 3.94
CA TYR A 282 3.48 18.36 2.67
C TYR A 282 2.51 19.36 2.07
N LYS A 283 2.42 20.61 2.58
CA LYS A 283 1.43 21.60 2.13
C LYS A 283 1.37 21.89 0.63
N ASN A 284 2.46 21.61 -0.09
CA ASN A 284 2.55 21.78 -1.56
C ASN A 284 2.32 20.48 -2.34
N GLN A 285 1.89 19.40 -1.66
CA GLN A 285 1.69 18.08 -2.24
C GLN A 285 0.20 17.80 -2.44
N MET A 286 -0.14 17.03 -3.47
CA MET A 286 -1.53 16.70 -3.81
C MET A 286 -2.29 15.95 -2.70
N TYR A 287 -1.58 15.21 -1.85
CA TYR A 287 -2.15 14.44 -0.75
C TYR A 287 -2.27 15.24 0.55
N TYR A 288 -1.91 16.53 0.58
CA TYR A 288 -2.20 17.39 1.72
C TYR A 288 -3.72 17.49 1.94
N PRO A 289 -4.25 17.42 3.18
CA PRO A 289 -3.56 17.53 4.48
C PRO A 289 -3.20 16.19 5.15
N TYR A 290 -2.97 15.13 4.38
CA TYR A 290 -2.60 13.81 4.89
C TYR A 290 -1.08 13.59 4.82
N THR A 291 -0.57 12.66 5.64
CA THR A 291 0.84 12.29 5.65
C THR A 291 1.05 10.90 5.06
N PRO A 292 1.96 10.72 4.10
CA PRO A 292 2.31 9.40 3.59
C PRO A 292 3.15 8.62 4.63
N THR A 293 3.21 7.29 4.47
CA THR A 293 3.91 6.39 5.40
C THR A 293 4.98 5.57 4.67
N GLN A 294 5.50 4.50 5.27
CA GLN A 294 6.35 3.52 4.58
C GLN A 294 5.54 2.37 3.95
N GLY A 295 4.31 2.67 3.50
CA GLY A 295 3.43 1.69 2.84
C GLY A 295 2.38 1.07 3.75
N CYS A 296 2.04 1.77 4.83
CA CYS A 296 0.89 1.53 5.71
C CYS A 296 -0.31 2.40 5.29
N LEU A 297 -1.48 2.13 5.88
CA LEU A 297 -2.65 2.99 5.72
C LEU A 297 -2.66 4.07 6.79
N CYS A 298 -2.79 5.33 6.40
CA CYS A 298 -2.72 6.47 7.30
C CYS A 298 -4.05 7.23 7.32
N SER A 299 -4.64 7.37 8.50
CA SER A 299 -5.71 8.33 8.74
C SER A 299 -5.13 9.64 9.29
N LYS A 300 -5.82 10.75 9.02
CA LYS A 300 -5.35 12.06 9.46
C LYS A 300 -5.47 12.18 10.98
N GLU A 301 -4.47 12.79 11.59
CA GLU A 301 -4.56 13.31 12.95
C GLU A 301 -3.96 14.70 13.00
N THR A 302 -4.44 15.52 13.93
CA THR A 302 -3.86 16.83 14.20
C THR A 302 -3.48 16.91 15.67
N TRP A 303 -2.37 17.58 15.93
CA TRP A 303 -1.77 17.70 17.25
C TRP A 303 -1.49 19.18 17.53
N SER A 304 -1.69 19.60 18.77
CA SER A 304 -1.40 20.94 19.25
C SER A 304 0.12 21.14 19.28
N GLY A 305 0.58 22.22 18.63
CA GLY A 305 1.99 22.63 18.70
C GLY A 305 2.38 23.25 20.05
N GLU A 306 1.40 23.59 20.90
CA GLU A 306 1.64 24.23 22.20
C GLU A 306 1.97 23.21 23.29
N ASP A 307 1.21 22.12 23.36
CA ASP A 307 1.28 21.13 24.44
C ASP A 307 1.41 19.67 23.95
N GLY A 308 1.45 19.45 22.63
CA GLY A 308 1.55 18.12 22.03
C GLY A 308 0.28 17.27 22.18
N SER A 309 -0.85 17.85 22.60
CA SER A 309 -2.11 17.12 22.74
C SER A 309 -2.78 16.83 21.40
N ARG A 310 -3.48 15.69 21.30
CA ARG A 310 -4.23 15.31 20.09
C ARG A 310 -5.51 16.14 19.99
N THR A 311 -5.67 16.90 18.91
CA THR A 311 -6.85 17.75 18.70
C THR A 311 -7.94 17.04 17.88
N THR A 312 -7.57 16.34 16.81
CA THR A 312 -8.49 15.50 16.02
C THR A 312 -7.83 14.20 15.60
N SER A 313 -8.62 13.15 15.41
CA SER A 313 -8.11 11.84 15.01
C SER A 313 -9.14 11.02 14.24
N ASP A 314 -8.95 10.96 12.92
CA ASP A 314 -9.71 10.06 12.05
C ASP A 314 -9.35 8.60 12.34
N GLN A 315 -8.12 8.34 12.80
CA GLN A 315 -7.72 7.00 13.23
C GLN A 315 -8.51 6.55 14.46
N GLN A 316 -8.69 7.42 15.47
CA GLN A 316 -9.49 7.09 16.65
C GLN A 316 -10.94 6.84 16.25
N LEU A 317 -11.48 7.62 15.31
CA LEU A 317 -12.81 7.37 14.78
C LEU A 317 -12.88 5.97 14.16
N LEU A 318 -11.90 5.57 13.33
CA LEU A 318 -11.85 4.24 12.72
C LEU A 318 -11.78 3.11 13.75
N VAL A 319 -10.94 3.28 14.78
CA VAL A 319 -10.85 2.35 15.92
C VAL A 319 -12.19 2.21 16.63
N ASN A 320 -12.84 3.33 16.94
CA ASN A 320 -14.14 3.32 17.60
C ASN A 320 -15.21 2.64 16.72
N THR A 321 -15.19 2.90 15.41
CA THR A 321 -16.12 2.29 14.45
C THR A 321 -15.95 0.77 14.38
N ILE A 322 -14.71 0.25 14.32
CA ILE A 322 -14.48 -1.20 14.31
C ILE A 322 -14.79 -1.84 15.68
N GLN A 323 -14.55 -1.13 16.79
CA GLN A 323 -14.98 -1.57 18.11
C GLN A 323 -16.50 -1.68 18.21
N ALA A 324 -17.25 -0.71 17.67
CA ALA A 324 -18.71 -0.76 17.60
C ALA A 324 -19.21 -1.93 16.73
N ALA A 325 -18.45 -2.33 15.70
CA ALA A 325 -18.71 -3.53 14.92
C ALA A 325 -18.35 -4.86 15.63
N GLY A 326 -17.82 -4.78 16.86
CA GLY A 326 -17.43 -5.93 17.69
C GLY A 326 -15.93 -6.26 17.69
N GLY A 327 -15.07 -5.32 17.29
CA GLY A 327 -13.62 -5.40 17.44
C GLY A 327 -12.84 -5.79 16.18
N ALA A 328 -11.52 -5.59 16.23
CA ALA A 328 -10.58 -5.80 15.12
C ALA A 328 -10.19 -7.28 14.91
N ASP A 329 -11.20 -8.15 14.84
CA ASP A 329 -11.05 -9.56 14.46
C ASP A 329 -11.91 -9.85 13.22
N GLY A 330 -11.30 -9.72 12.05
CA GLY A 330 -11.92 -9.94 10.74
C GLY A 330 -10.94 -9.68 9.61
N TYR A 331 -11.40 -9.07 8.53
CA TYR A 331 -10.59 -8.75 7.36
C TYR A 331 -10.55 -7.25 7.08
N PHE A 332 -9.43 -6.79 6.52
CA PHE A 332 -9.28 -5.43 6.00
C PHE A 332 -9.01 -5.54 4.51
N ILE A 333 -9.72 -4.79 3.67
CA ILE A 333 -9.68 -4.93 2.23
C ILE A 333 -9.31 -3.60 1.60
N VAL A 334 -8.22 -3.59 0.84
CA VAL A 334 -7.83 -2.43 0.02
C VAL A 334 -8.30 -2.67 -1.40
N LEU A 335 -9.08 -1.75 -1.94
CA LEU A 335 -9.65 -1.88 -3.29
C LEU A 335 -9.53 -0.57 -4.06
N GLU A 336 -9.08 -0.64 -5.30
CA GLU A 336 -9.22 0.45 -6.26
C GLU A 336 -10.55 0.37 -7.01
N ILE A 337 -11.25 1.50 -7.09
CA ILE A 337 -12.52 1.60 -7.81
C ILE A 337 -12.37 2.21 -9.20
N ASP A 338 -11.42 3.12 -9.39
CA ASP A 338 -11.09 3.74 -10.67
C ASP A 338 -9.74 4.50 -10.63
N ASP A 339 -9.46 5.25 -11.70
CA ASP A 339 -8.27 6.11 -11.87
C ASP A 339 -8.66 7.60 -11.97
N GLN A 340 -9.74 8.00 -11.29
CA GLN A 340 -10.09 9.42 -11.21
C GLN A 340 -9.03 10.20 -10.41
N GLN A 341 -8.77 11.43 -10.85
CA GLN A 341 -7.76 12.31 -10.26
C GLN A 341 -8.40 13.21 -9.19
N GLN A 342 -9.10 12.59 -8.24
CA GLN A 342 -9.75 13.27 -7.11
C GLN A 342 -9.97 12.30 -5.94
N PRO A 343 -10.18 12.81 -4.70
CA PRO A 343 -10.52 11.97 -3.56
C PRO A 343 -11.72 11.07 -3.80
N VAL A 344 -11.79 9.93 -3.11
CA VAL A 344 -12.99 9.09 -3.08
C VAL A 344 -14.05 9.77 -2.20
N SER A 345 -15.28 9.88 -2.71
CA SER A 345 -16.43 10.38 -1.96
C SER A 345 -17.37 9.24 -1.56
N ILE A 346 -18.18 9.43 -0.51
CA ILE A 346 -19.12 8.40 -0.06
C ILE A 346 -20.26 8.23 -1.06
N GLU A 347 -20.66 9.29 -1.74
CA GLU A 347 -21.71 9.34 -2.76
C GLU A 347 -21.41 8.37 -3.91
N GLU A 348 -20.15 8.27 -4.33
CA GLU A 348 -19.68 7.32 -5.34
C GLU A 348 -19.79 5.86 -4.87
N LEU A 349 -19.74 5.60 -3.56
CA LEU A 349 -19.80 4.25 -3.02
C LEU A 349 -21.24 3.76 -2.86
N LEU A 350 -22.20 4.65 -2.60
CA LEU A 350 -23.60 4.29 -2.34
C LEU A 350 -24.21 3.31 -3.37
N PRO A 351 -23.98 3.44 -4.69
CA PRO A 351 -24.48 2.48 -5.69
C PRO A 351 -23.95 1.04 -5.54
N TYR A 352 -22.83 0.84 -4.84
CA TYR A 352 -22.28 -0.48 -4.52
C TYR A 352 -22.84 -1.05 -3.21
N LEU A 353 -23.39 -0.20 -2.34
CA LEU A 353 -23.79 -0.56 -0.97
C LEU A 353 -25.32 -0.77 -0.82
N ILE A 354 -26.15 -0.07 -1.61
CA ILE A 354 -27.59 0.05 -1.36
C ILE A 354 -28.44 -1.12 -1.93
N ASN A 355 -27.95 -1.86 -2.93
CA ASN A 355 -28.73 -2.91 -3.62
C ASN A 355 -28.36 -4.35 -3.23
N GLN A 356 -28.02 -4.61 -1.98
CA GLN A 356 -27.53 -5.93 -1.54
C GLN A 356 -28.61 -6.90 -1.04
N LYS A 357 -29.82 -6.83 -1.61
CA LYS A 357 -30.88 -7.80 -1.31
C LYS A 357 -30.86 -8.99 -2.26
#